data_AF-A0A9D4DET8-F1
#
_entry.id   AF-A0A9D4DET8-F1
#
_cell.length_a   1.000
_cell.length_b   1.000
_cell.length_c   1.000
_cell.angle_alpha   90.00
_cell.angle_beta   90.00
_cell.angle_gamma   90.00
#
_symmetry.space_group_name_H-M   'P 1'
#
loop_
_entity.id
_entity.type
_entity.pdbx_description
1 polymer ?
#
loop_
_entity_poly.entity_id
_entity_poly.type
_entity_poly.pdbx_seq_one_letter_code
_entity_poly.pdbx_strand_id
1 'polypeptide(L)'
;MHEGSSCLLPASCPVGTYSSSGYMNPACIPCPRSFYQDKTGQKTCTPCSDQQSTAGNGSSTVENCNAIEGQCFVIEELICK
;
A
#
# COMPACT_ATOMS: atom_id res chain seq x y z
N MET A 1 2.54 28.00 -26.87
CA MET A 1 2.07 26.62 -26.73
C MET A 1 2.71 26.07 -25.47
N HIS A 2 1.92 25.50 -24.56
CA HIS A 2 2.34 25.13 -23.20
C HIS A 2 3.13 23.81 -23.28
N GLU A 3 4.40 23.90 -23.69
CA GLU A 3 5.23 22.71 -23.87
C GLU A 3 5.64 22.18 -22.49
N GLY A 4 5.05 21.04 -22.18
CA GLY A 4 5.02 20.42 -20.87
C GLY A 4 6.37 20.37 -20.18
N SER A 5 6.40 21.01 -19.01
CA SER A 5 7.34 20.72 -17.96
C SER A 5 7.35 19.20 -17.75
N SER A 6 8.39 18.53 -18.25
CA SER A 6 8.69 17.14 -17.87
C SER A 6 9.11 17.18 -16.40
N CYS A 7 8.11 17.29 -15.53
CA CYS A 7 8.25 17.33 -14.09
C CYS A 7 8.70 15.94 -13.65
N LEU A 8 10.00 15.67 -13.78
CA LEU A 8 10.73 14.67 -12.99
C LEU A 8 10.81 15.17 -11.54
N LEU A 9 9.66 15.55 -11.00
CA LEU A 9 9.52 15.87 -9.60
C LEU A 9 9.75 14.56 -8.84
N PRO A 10 10.52 14.61 -7.75
CA PRO A 10 10.62 13.47 -6.86
C PRO A 10 9.21 12.97 -6.53
N ALA A 11 9.01 11.66 -6.57
CA ALA A 11 7.72 11.06 -6.31
C ALA A 11 7.24 11.56 -4.94
N SER A 12 6.25 12.43 -4.93
CA SER A 12 5.49 12.81 -3.74
C SER A 12 4.16 12.09 -3.80
N CYS A 13 4.22 10.77 -3.87
CA CYS A 13 3.03 9.93 -3.92
C CYS A 13 2.27 10.02 -2.59
N PRO A 14 0.95 10.25 -2.61
CA PRO A 14 0.16 10.25 -1.40
C PRO A 14 0.18 8.87 -0.74
N VAL A 15 -0.11 8.85 0.56
CA VAL A 15 -0.24 7.62 1.34
C VAL A 15 -1.20 6.64 0.65
N GLY A 16 -0.83 5.36 0.65
CA GLY A 16 -1.54 4.32 -0.08
C GLY A 16 -1.13 4.16 -1.54
N THR A 17 -0.19 4.96 -2.04
CA THR A 17 0.38 4.80 -3.37
C THR A 17 1.90 4.81 -3.34
N TYR A 18 2.54 4.18 -4.33
CA TYR A 18 3.98 4.10 -4.46
C TYR A 18 4.44 4.43 -5.89
N SER A 19 5.71 4.81 -6.04
CA SER A 19 6.33 5.01 -7.35
C SER A 19 7.61 4.20 -7.47
N SER A 20 7.57 3.11 -8.24
CA SER A 20 8.75 2.27 -8.51
C SER A 20 9.90 3.07 -9.13
N SER A 21 9.58 4.09 -9.93
CA SER A 21 10.57 4.95 -10.59
C SER A 21 11.12 6.04 -9.66
N GLY A 22 10.43 6.37 -8.57
CA GLY A 22 10.81 7.47 -7.67
C GLY A 22 10.49 8.88 -8.20
N TYR A 23 9.67 8.97 -9.25
CA TYR A 23 9.17 10.23 -9.84
C TYR A 23 7.64 10.25 -9.85
N MET A 24 7.03 11.43 -9.95
CA MET A 24 5.57 11.59 -10.11
C MET A 24 5.03 11.08 -11.46
N ASN A 25 5.92 10.85 -12.43
CA ASN A 25 5.60 10.30 -13.75
C ASN A 25 6.42 9.01 -13.99
N PRO A 26 5.79 7.86 -14.29
CA PRO A 26 4.34 7.61 -14.39
C PRO A 26 3.61 7.83 -13.06
N ALA A 27 2.29 8.03 -13.14
CA ALA A 27 1.43 8.29 -11.99
C ALA A 27 1.63 7.25 -10.86
N CYS A 28 1.42 7.69 -9.62
CA CYS A 28 1.58 6.84 -8.45
C CYS A 28 0.65 5.61 -8.53
N ILE A 29 1.23 4.45 -8.25
CA ILE A 29 0.55 3.16 -8.34
C ILE A 29 -0.07 2.86 -6.97
N PRO A 30 -1.37 2.51 -6.88
CA PRO A 30 -1.97 2.13 -5.61
C PRO A 30 -1.32 0.87 -5.05
N CYS A 31 -1.11 0.85 -3.73
CA CYS A 31 -0.53 -0.31 -3.07
C CYS A 31 -1.39 -1.57 -3.29
N PRO A 32 -0.80 -2.72 -3.62
CA PRO A 32 -1.55 -3.96 -3.76
C PRO A 32 -2.22 -4.39 -2.44
N ARG A 33 -3.21 -5.29 -2.51
CA ARG A 33 -3.75 -5.96 -1.31
C ARG A 33 -2.61 -6.57 -0.51
N SER A 34 -2.74 -6.58 0.81
CA SER A 34 -1.70 -6.99 1.79
C SER A 34 -0.49 -6.05 1.88
N PHE A 35 -0.56 -4.87 1.27
CA PHE A 35 0.45 -3.83 1.38
C PHE A 35 -0.19 -2.48 1.67
N TYR A 36 0.51 -1.67 2.44
CA TYR A 36 0.08 -0.33 2.81
C TYR A 36 1.24 0.65 2.70
N GLN A 37 0.93 1.94 2.73
CA GLN A 37 1.94 2.98 2.70
C GLN A 37 1.51 4.18 3.53
N ASP A 38 2.05 4.30 4.75
CA ASP A 38 1.80 5.37 5.71
C ASP A 38 2.58 6.65 5.44
N LYS A 39 3.60 6.60 4.59
CA LYS A 39 4.47 7.74 4.28
C LYS A 39 4.34 8.14 2.82
N THR A 40 4.36 9.45 2.59
CA THR A 40 4.36 9.98 1.23
C THR A 40 5.72 9.80 0.56
N GLY A 41 5.70 9.65 -0.76
CA GLY A 41 6.89 9.60 -1.60
C GLY A 41 7.72 8.32 -1.53
N GLN A 42 7.11 7.23 -1.08
CA GLN A 42 7.77 5.93 -1.06
C GLN A 42 7.80 5.26 -2.43
N LYS A 43 8.89 4.52 -2.66
CA LYS A 43 9.09 3.77 -3.92
C LYS A 43 8.46 2.38 -3.91
N THR A 44 8.06 1.91 -2.74
CA THR A 44 7.51 0.59 -2.49
C THR A 44 6.46 0.68 -1.39
N CYS A 45 5.53 -0.26 -1.34
CA CYS A 45 4.59 -0.37 -0.23
C CYS A 45 5.15 -1.28 0.87
N THR A 46 4.81 -0.97 2.11
CA THR A 46 5.13 -1.78 3.28
C THR A 46 4.19 -2.98 3.32
N PRO A 47 4.68 -4.22 3.46
CA PRO A 47 3.81 -5.39 3.64
C PRO A 47 3.09 -5.30 4.99
N CYS A 48 1.83 -5.74 5.02
CA CYS A 48 1.14 -6.02 6.27
C CYS A 48 1.82 -7.19 7.01
N SER A 49 1.60 -7.30 8.33
CA SER A 49 2.10 -8.44 9.12
C SER A 49 1.63 -9.78 8.54
N ASP A 50 2.41 -10.83 8.79
CA ASP A 50 1.99 -12.21 8.51
C ASP A 50 0.59 -12.43 9.12
N GLN A 51 -0.36 -12.81 8.26
CA GLN A 51 -1.81 -12.98 8.54
C GLN A 51 -2.69 -11.72 8.54
N GLN A 52 -2.22 -10.62 7.96
CA GLN A 52 -3.06 -9.45 7.74
C GLN A 52 -3.16 -9.12 6.24
N SER A 53 -4.30 -8.61 5.82
CA SER A 53 -4.50 -8.07 4.48
C SER A 53 -5.41 -6.87 4.52
N THR A 54 -5.17 -6.00 3.55
CA THR A 54 -5.99 -4.83 3.37
C THR A 54 -7.30 -5.18 2.68
N ALA A 55 -8.38 -4.47 3.02
CA ALA A 55 -9.70 -4.66 2.40
C ALA A 55 -9.66 -4.45 0.88
N GLY A 56 -8.72 -3.62 0.40
CA GLY A 56 -8.48 -3.41 -1.02
C GLY A 56 -7.09 -2.84 -1.30
N ASN A 57 -6.88 -2.46 -2.56
CA ASN A 57 -5.70 -1.74 -3.00
C ASN A 57 -5.72 -0.29 -2.48
N GLY A 58 -4.56 0.34 -2.38
CA GLY A 58 -4.45 1.75 -2.03
C GLY A 58 -4.39 2.04 -0.53
N SER A 59 -3.96 1.07 0.29
CA SER A 59 -4.03 1.23 1.75
C SER A 59 -3.02 2.22 2.28
N SER A 60 -3.52 3.28 2.90
CA SER A 60 -2.71 4.39 3.42
C SER A 60 -2.16 4.18 4.81
N THR A 61 -2.63 3.17 5.56
CA THR A 61 -2.21 2.95 6.94
C THR A 61 -2.17 1.46 7.25
N VAL A 62 -1.43 1.10 8.30
CA VAL A 62 -1.40 -0.26 8.84
C VAL A 62 -2.76 -0.66 9.45
N GLU A 63 -3.58 0.30 9.85
CA GLU A 63 -4.93 0.02 10.38
C GLU A 63 -5.85 -0.59 9.32
N ASN A 64 -5.60 -0.30 8.05
CA ASN A 64 -6.31 -0.97 6.96
C ASN A 64 -5.88 -2.42 6.79
N CYS A 65 -4.73 -2.84 7.33
CA CYS A 65 -4.32 -4.23 7.42
C CYS A 65 -5.19 -4.92 8.47
N ASN A 66 -6.33 -5.45 8.02
CA ASN A 66 -7.20 -6.24 8.86
C ASN A 66 -6.67 -7.66 8.90
N ALA A 67 -6.92 -8.38 10.00
CA ALA A 67 -6.75 -9.83 9.96
C ALA A 67 -7.53 -10.37 8.77
N ILE A 68 -6.95 -11.29 8.01
CA ILE A 68 -7.65 -11.93 6.91
C ILE A 68 -8.83 -12.70 7.54
N GLU A 69 -10.01 -12.07 7.56
CA GLU A 69 -11.29 -12.65 7.95
C GLU A 69 -11.56 -13.82 6.99
N GLY A 70 -10.97 -14.98 7.31
CA GLY A 70 -10.89 -16.12 6.39
C GLY A 70 -9.64 -16.99 6.51
N GLN A 71 -8.61 -16.60 7.26
CA GLN A 71 -7.56 -17.54 7.67
C GLN A 71 -7.68 -17.84 9.16
N CYS A 72 -8.35 -18.96 9.42
CA CYS A 72 -8.24 -19.74 10.64
C CYS A 72 -6.77 -19.84 11.06
N PHE A 73 -6.40 -19.15 12.14
CA PHE A 73 -5.11 -19.37 12.78
C PHE A 73 -5.26 -20.59 13.69
N VAL A 74 -4.82 -21.74 13.19
CA VAL A 74 -4.62 -22.93 14.01
C VAL A 74 -3.31 -22.75 14.80
N ILE A 75 -3.36 -22.06 15.93
CA ILE A 75 -2.43 -22.32 17.03
C ILE A 75 -3.27 -22.77 18.22
N GLU A 76 -3.04 -24.00 18.66
CA GLU A 76 -3.68 -24.72 19.78
C GLU A 76 -4.98 -24.10 20.34
N GLU A 77 -6.10 -24.67 19.90
CA GLU A 77 -7.41 -24.66 20.55
C GLU A 77 -8.00 -23.29 20.93
N LEU A 78 -8.79 -22.66 20.03
CA LEU A 78 -10.17 -22.19 20.31
C LEU A 78 -10.74 -21.35 19.15
N ILE A 79 -11.70 -21.95 18.44
CA ILE A 79 -12.98 -21.39 17.97
C ILE A 79 -13.01 -19.87 17.70
N CYS A 80 -13.04 -19.47 16.42
CA CYS A 80 -13.88 -18.34 16.01
C CYS A 80 -15.26 -18.93 15.71
N LYS A 81 -16.32 -18.39 16.34
CA LYS A 81 -17.68 -18.94 16.27
C LYS A 81 -18.23 -19.08 14.85
#